data_AF-A0A380H1P2-F1
#
_entry.id   AF-A0A380H1P2-F1
#
_cell.length_a   1.000
_cell.length_b   1.000
_cell.length_c   1.000
_cell.angle_alpha   90.00
_cell.angle_beta   90.00
_cell.angle_gamma   90.00
#
_symmetry.space_group_name_H-M   'P 1'
#
loop_
_entity.id
_entity.type
_entity.pdbx_description
1 polymer ?
#
loop_
_entity_poly.entity_id
_entity_poly.type
_entity_poly.pdbx_seq_one_letter_code
_entity_poly.pdbx_strand_id
1 'polypeptide(L)'
;MIGSELYFSLFVGVVLSLIFAEKFGINPAGLVVPGYLALIFDQPVMLLSVLIISCLTFFIVNNGISKWVILYGRRKFAAMILTGMVLKFIFDLLYPLTPFEMVEVSGIGVVIPGIIANTIQKQGVVITLSTTMLLTCITYVILFLYSFIN
;
A
#
# COMPACT_ATOMS: atom_id res chain seq x y z
N MET A 1 6.54 -14.10 -17.64
CA MET A 1 7.58 -13.08 -17.42
C MET A 1 7.17 -12.11 -16.30
N ILE A 2 6.62 -12.63 -15.19
CA ILE A 2 6.00 -11.81 -14.11
C ILE A 2 7.03 -11.38 -13.04
N GLY A 3 8.12 -12.14 -12.87
CA GLY A 3 9.13 -11.88 -11.83
C GLY A 3 9.98 -10.63 -12.09
N SER A 4 10.45 -10.42 -13.32
CA SER A 4 11.35 -9.31 -13.66
C SER A 4 10.68 -7.95 -13.49
N GLU A 5 9.41 -7.81 -13.89
CA GLU A 5 8.64 -6.58 -13.74
C GLU A 5 8.35 -6.28 -12.28
N LEU A 6 8.07 -7.31 -11.47
CA LEU A 6 7.89 -7.17 -10.04
C LEU A 6 9.17 -6.64 -9.37
N TYR A 7 10.32 -7.25 -9.62
CA TYR A 7 11.58 -6.76 -9.06
C TYR A 7 11.90 -5.34 -9.50
N PHE A 8 11.75 -5.04 -10.80
CA PHE A 8 12.02 -3.72 -11.34
C PHE A 8 11.12 -2.65 -10.71
N SER A 9 9.82 -2.93 -10.60
CA SER A 9 8.85 -2.05 -9.93
C SER A 9 9.23 -1.76 -8.47
N LEU A 10 9.61 -2.80 -7.72
CA LEU A 10 10.00 -2.64 -6.33
C LEU A 10 11.28 -1.79 -6.21
N PHE A 11 12.28 -1.99 -7.07
CA PHE A 11 13.50 -1.18 -7.06
C PHE A 11 13.20 0.29 -7.37
N VAL A 12 12.46 0.56 -8.44
CA VAL A 12 12.09 1.93 -8.84
C VAL A 12 11.25 2.60 -7.75
N GLY A 13 10.26 1.89 -7.20
CA GLY A 13 9.41 2.39 -6.12
C GLY A 13 10.19 2.73 -4.85
N VAL A 14 11.12 1.88 -4.43
CA VAL A 14 11.96 2.13 -3.24
C VAL A 14 12.88 3.32 -3.47
N VAL A 15 13.54 3.39 -4.63
CA VAL A 15 14.46 4.51 -4.96
C VAL A 15 13.70 5.83 -4.99
N LEU A 16 12.55 5.89 -5.67
CA LEU A 16 11.75 7.10 -5.73
C LEU A 16 11.18 7.50 -4.37
N SER A 17 10.74 6.52 -3.56
CA SER A 17 10.27 6.77 -2.20
C SER A 17 11.36 7.35 -1.31
N LEU A 18 12.60 6.86 -1.43
CA LEU A 18 13.75 7.38 -0.68
C LEU A 18 14.10 8.81 -1.10
N ILE A 19 14.20 9.08 -2.41
CA ILE A 19 14.50 10.42 -2.93
C ILE A 19 13.43 11.42 -2.47
N PHE A 20 12.16 11.03 -2.54
CA PHE A 20 11.06 11.87 -2.11
C PHE A 20 11.09 12.12 -0.59
N ALA A 21 11.35 11.09 0.20
CA ALA A 21 11.46 11.21 1.65
C ALA A 21 12.61 12.11 2.08
N GLU A 22 13.78 12.01 1.43
CA GLU A 22 14.93 12.85 1.72
C GLU A 22 14.68 14.31 1.33
N LYS A 23 14.05 14.54 0.17
CA LYS A 23 13.84 15.89 -0.37
C LYS A 23 12.71 16.66 0.33
N PHE A 24 11.62 15.97 0.68
CA PHE A 24 10.42 16.60 1.25
C PHE A 24 10.19 16.29 2.73
N GLY A 25 10.91 15.33 3.31
CA GLY A 25 10.68 14.87 4.68
C GLY A 25 9.37 14.10 4.90
N ILE A 26 8.69 13.70 3.81
CA ILE A 26 7.37 13.04 3.84
C ILE A 26 7.54 11.56 3.43
N ASN A 27 6.83 10.66 4.11
CA ASN A 27 6.96 9.23 3.87
C ASN A 27 5.76 8.72 3.06
N PRO A 28 5.96 8.20 1.83
CA PRO A 28 4.87 7.79 0.95
C PRO A 28 4.32 6.41 1.31
N ALA A 29 3.80 6.27 2.52
CA ALA A 29 3.22 5.05 3.05
C ALA A 29 4.16 3.83 3.14
N GLY A 30 5.48 4.05 3.18
CA GLY A 30 6.49 3.00 3.24
C GLY A 30 7.19 2.78 1.90
N LEU A 31 8.49 2.45 1.94
CA LEU A 31 9.37 2.49 0.78
C LEU A 31 8.93 1.57 -0.38
N VAL A 32 8.35 0.42 -0.05
CA VAL A 32 7.97 -0.61 -1.02
C VAL A 32 6.57 -0.36 -1.61
N VAL A 33 5.74 0.46 -0.94
CA VAL A 33 4.32 0.61 -1.26
C VAL A 33 4.07 1.22 -2.65
N PRO A 34 4.74 2.31 -3.06
CA PRO A 34 4.50 2.90 -4.38
C PRO A 34 4.87 1.98 -5.54
N GLY A 35 5.89 1.12 -5.38
CA GLY A 35 6.26 0.11 -6.37
C GLY A 35 5.16 -0.94 -6.50
N TYR A 36 4.74 -1.54 -5.39
CA TYR A 36 3.66 -2.52 -5.45
C TYR A 36 2.34 -1.95 -5.99
N LEU A 37 1.93 -0.76 -5.54
CA LEU A 37 0.70 -0.13 -6.03
C LEU A 37 0.75 0.17 -7.54
N ALA A 38 1.94 0.36 -8.11
CA ALA A 38 2.10 0.58 -9.54
C ALA A 38 1.78 -0.66 -10.36
N LEU A 39 2.09 -1.85 -9.85
CA LEU A 39 1.76 -3.12 -10.51
C LEU A 39 0.25 -3.35 -10.63
N ILE A 40 -0.53 -2.77 -9.72
CA ILE A 40 -1.99 -2.89 -9.69
C ILE A 40 -2.69 -1.60 -10.12
N PHE A 41 -1.95 -0.64 -10.67
CA PHE A 41 -2.48 0.67 -11.03
C PHE A 41 -3.50 0.59 -12.18
N ASP A 42 -3.32 -0.36 -13.09
CA ASP A 42 -4.27 -0.67 -14.17
C ASP A 42 -5.59 -1.26 -13.69
N GLN A 43 -5.64 -1.73 -12.43
CA GLN A 43 -6.81 -2.33 -11.82
C GLN A 43 -7.39 -1.37 -10.79
N PRO A 44 -8.22 -0.38 -11.20
CA PRO A 44 -8.67 0.70 -10.32
C PRO A 44 -9.46 0.17 -9.13
N VAL A 45 -10.20 -0.94 -9.31
CA VAL A 45 -10.97 -1.55 -8.22
C VAL A 45 -10.06 -2.14 -7.14
N MET A 46 -8.96 -2.78 -7.55
CA MET A 46 -7.99 -3.34 -6.62
C MET A 46 -7.25 -2.22 -5.87
N LEU A 47 -6.77 -1.21 -6.59
CA LEU A 47 -6.13 -0.03 -6.00
C LEU A 47 -7.04 0.67 -4.98
N LEU A 48 -8.30 0.92 -5.36
CA LEU A 48 -9.29 1.54 -4.48
C LEU A 48 -9.60 0.66 -3.25
N SER A 49 -9.66 -0.66 -3.41
CA SER A 49 -9.83 -1.58 -2.29
C SER A 49 -8.69 -1.47 -1.27
N VAL A 50 -7.43 -1.38 -1.71
CA VAL A 50 -6.27 -1.22 -0.82
C VAL A 50 -6.36 0.09 -0.05
N LEU A 51 -6.72 1.19 -0.72
CA LEU A 51 -6.86 2.50 -0.05
C LEU A 51 -8.00 2.51 0.97
N ILE A 52 -9.16 1.94 0.62
CA ILE A 52 -10.30 1.83 1.53
C ILE A 52 -9.93 0.98 2.75
N ILE A 53 -9.35 -0.21 2.52
CA ILE A 53 -8.91 -1.09 3.60
C ILE A 53 -7.92 -0.36 4.49
N SER A 54 -6.96 0.37 3.94
CA SER A 54 -5.99 1.16 4.71
C SER A 54 -6.65 2.21 5.60
N CYS A 55 -7.65 2.92 5.08
CA CYS A 55 -8.40 3.92 5.83
C CYS A 55 -9.23 3.27 6.95
N LEU A 56 -9.89 2.15 6.65
CA LEU A 56 -10.63 1.36 7.63
C LEU A 56 -9.72 0.81 8.73
N THR A 57 -8.55 0.26 8.37
CA THR A 57 -7.53 -0.19 9.31
C THR A 57 -7.12 0.92 10.25
N PHE A 58 -6.82 2.11 9.71
CA PHE A 58 -6.49 3.27 10.52
C PHE A 58 -7.61 3.61 11.50
N PHE A 59 -8.86 3.67 11.02
CA PHE A 59 -10.02 4.00 11.86
C PHE A 59 -10.25 2.96 12.96
N ILE A 60 -10.24 1.67 12.63
CA ILE A 60 -10.46 0.58 13.59
C ILE A 60 -9.41 0.59 14.69
N VAL A 61 -8.12 0.69 14.35
CA VAL A 61 -7.05 0.64 15.33
C VAL A 61 -6.99 1.92 16.15
N ASN A 62 -7.07 3.08 15.49
CA ASN A 62 -6.89 4.36 16.17
C ASN A 62 -8.11 4.77 17.01
N ASN A 63 -9.32 4.54 16.49
CA ASN A 63 -10.55 4.99 17.14
C ASN A 63 -11.26 3.88 17.92
N GLY A 64 -10.97 2.61 17.62
CA GLY A 64 -11.47 1.43 18.33
C GLY A 64 -10.44 0.90 19.31
N ILE A 65 -9.47 0.12 18.83
CA ILE A 65 -8.58 -0.70 19.65
C ILE A 65 -7.73 0.13 20.61
N SER A 66 -7.22 1.28 20.16
CA SER A 66 -6.37 2.17 20.96
C SER A 66 -7.10 2.79 22.17
N LYS A 67 -8.43 2.69 22.26
CA LYS A 67 -9.21 3.11 23.44
C LYS A 67 -9.24 2.05 24.54
N TRP A 68 -9.14 0.78 24.17
CA TRP A 68 -9.21 -0.35 25.09
C TRP A 68 -7.82 -0.81 25.52
N VAL A 69 -6.84 -0.68 24.64
CA VAL A 69 -5.46 -1.13 24.86
C VAL A 69 -4.50 0.02 24.61
N ILE A 70 -3.56 0.20 25.53
CA ILE A 70 -2.48 1.16 25.40
C ILE A 70 -1.51 0.69 24.30
N LEU A 71 -1.72 1.20 23.08
CA LEU A 71 -0.89 0.90 21.92
C LEU A 71 0.02 2.08 21.58
N TYR A 72 1.32 1.91 21.78
CA TYR A 72 2.34 2.89 21.40
C TYR A 72 3.50 2.26 20.62
N GLY A 73 4.15 3.08 19.79
CA GLY A 73 5.35 2.70 19.03
C GLY A 73 5.17 1.43 18.22
N ARG A 74 6.06 0.44 18.44
CA ARG A 74 6.09 -0.83 17.71
C ARG A 74 4.82 -1.67 17.87
N ARG A 75 4.15 -1.61 19.03
CA ARG A 75 2.91 -2.37 19.27
C ARG A 75 1.75 -1.84 18.44
N LYS A 76 1.65 -0.51 18.31
CA LYS A 76 0.62 0.12 17.47
C LYS A 76 0.85 -0.18 15.99
N PHE A 77 2.10 -0.17 15.54
CA PHE A 77 2.45 -0.59 14.18
C PHE A 77 2.05 -2.05 13.91
N ALA A 78 2.40 -2.98 14.80
CA ALA A 78 2.01 -4.38 14.65
C ALA A 78 0.47 -4.56 14.61
N ALA A 79 -0.26 -3.81 15.43
CA ALA A 79 -1.72 -3.82 15.41
C ALA A 79 -2.30 -3.31 14.08
N MET A 80 -1.74 -2.24 13.50
CA MET A 80 -2.13 -1.73 12.16
C MET A 80 -1.87 -2.78 11.07
N ILE A 81 -0.72 -3.45 11.12
CA ILE A 81 -0.37 -4.49 10.16
C ILE A 81 -1.33 -5.68 10.25
N LEU A 82 -1.52 -6.23 11.46
CA LEU A 82 -2.40 -7.38 11.67
C LEU A 82 -3.85 -7.08 11.29
N THR A 83 -4.38 -5.92 11.69
CA THR A 83 -5.75 -5.55 11.34
C THR A 83 -5.90 -5.29 9.83
N GLY A 84 -4.92 -4.70 9.17
CA GLY A 84 -4.89 -4.57 7.71
C GLY A 84 -4.89 -5.92 7.00
N MET A 85 -4.07 -6.86 7.46
CA MET A 85 -4.03 -8.23 6.93
C MET A 85 -5.38 -8.95 7.11
N VAL A 86 -5.99 -8.85 8.29
CA VAL A 86 -7.29 -9.48 8.57
C VAL A 86 -8.39 -8.88 7.69
N LEU A 87 -8.45 -7.55 7.56
CA LEU A 87 -9.44 -6.91 6.68
C LEU A 87 -9.23 -7.29 5.22
N LYS A 88 -7.97 -7.34 4.75
CA LYS A 88 -7.66 -7.74 3.38
C LYS A 88 -8.05 -9.19 3.13
N PHE A 89 -7.76 -10.10 4.06
CA PHE A 89 -8.18 -11.49 3.99
C PHE A 89 -9.71 -11.65 3.93
N ILE A 90 -10.46 -10.92 4.77
CA ILE A 90 -11.92 -10.92 4.74
C ILE A 90 -12.43 -10.37 3.40
N PHE A 91 -11.83 -9.28 2.90
CA PHE A 91 -12.20 -8.71 1.62
C PHE A 91 -11.98 -9.70 0.48
N ASP A 92 -10.83 -10.37 0.44
CA ASP A 92 -10.48 -11.35 -0.58
C ASP A 92 -11.38 -12.60 -0.52
N LEU A 93 -11.96 -12.94 0.64
CA LEU A 93 -12.95 -14.02 0.79
C LEU A 93 -14.35 -13.61 0.28
N LEU A 94 -14.69 -12.33 0.34
CA LEU A 94 -15.97 -11.78 -0.14
C LEU A 94 -15.93 -11.45 -1.64
N TYR A 95 -14.76 -11.09 -2.16
CA TYR A 95 -14.52 -10.70 -3.55
C TYR A 95 -14.39 -11.82 -4.63
N PRO A 96 -14.39 -13.15 -4.35
CA PRO A 96 -14.35 -14.19 -5.39
C PRO A 96 -15.57 -14.22 -6.32
N LEU A 97 -16.56 -13.35 -6.10
CA LEU A 97 -17.78 -13.21 -6.91
C LEU A 97 -17.59 -12.34 -8.16
N THR A 98 -16.36 -11.87 -8.46
CA THR A 98 -16.07 -11.04 -9.65
C THR A 98 -15.03 -11.69 -10.56
N PRO A 99 -15.14 -11.56 -11.89
CA PRO A 99 -14.42 -12.37 -12.87
C PRO A 99 -13.00 -11.85 -13.19
N PHE A 100 -12.33 -11.21 -12.23
CA PHE A 100 -10.99 -10.67 -12.47
C PHE A 100 -9.95 -11.70 -12.06
N GLU A 101 -9.03 -12.02 -12.97
CA GLU A 101 -7.87 -12.85 -12.68
C GLU A 101 -7.14 -12.24 -11.47
N MET A 102 -7.13 -12.99 -10.36
CA MET A 102 -6.36 -12.65 -9.17
C MET A 102 -4.89 -12.69 -9.60
N VAL A 103 -4.34 -11.56 -10.04
CA VAL A 103 -2.90 -11.36 -10.13
C VAL A 103 -2.37 -11.81 -8.79
N GLU A 104 -1.52 -12.84 -8.78
CA GLU A 104 -0.98 -13.46 -7.57
C GLU A 104 -0.48 -12.36 -6.63
N VAL A 105 -1.34 -11.95 -5.69
CA VAL A 105 -1.05 -10.91 -4.73
C VAL A 105 -0.16 -11.57 -3.70
N SER A 106 1.10 -11.68 -4.07
CA SER A 106 2.21 -12.10 -3.23
C SER A 106 2.04 -11.50 -1.84
N GLY A 107 2.45 -12.22 -0.79
CA GLY A 107 2.20 -11.86 0.62
C GLY A 107 2.52 -10.41 1.00
N ILE A 108 3.36 -9.71 0.24
CA ILE A 108 3.60 -8.26 0.31
C ILE A 108 2.29 -7.45 0.26
N GLY A 109 1.38 -7.74 -0.68
CA GLY A 109 0.13 -6.97 -0.88
C GLY A 109 -0.83 -7.04 0.31
N VAL A 110 -0.78 -8.12 1.08
CA VAL A 110 -1.59 -8.29 2.30
C VAL A 110 -1.13 -7.36 3.42
N VAL A 111 0.17 -7.00 3.43
CA VAL A 111 0.77 -6.15 4.47
C VAL A 111 0.55 -4.66 4.20
N ILE A 112 0.48 -4.28 2.92
CA ILE A 112 0.48 -2.88 2.46
C ILE A 112 -0.61 -2.02 3.10
N PRO A 113 -1.88 -2.47 3.21
CA PRO A 113 -2.91 -1.65 3.83
C PRO A 113 -2.56 -1.22 5.27
N GLY A 114 -1.92 -2.11 6.02
CA GLY A 114 -1.46 -1.82 7.37
C GLY A 114 -0.28 -0.84 7.43
N ILE A 115 0.62 -0.88 6.44
CA ILE A 115 1.73 0.07 6.33
C ILE A 115 1.18 1.48 6.00
N ILE A 116 0.24 1.56 5.06
CA ILE A 116 -0.46 2.81 4.71
C ILE A 116 -1.20 3.35 5.94
N ALA A 117 -1.99 2.53 6.62
CA ALA A 117 -2.73 2.92 7.82
C ALA A 117 -1.84 3.49 8.93
N ASN A 118 -0.69 2.86 9.17
CA ASN A 118 0.28 3.36 10.14
C ASN A 118 0.91 4.70 9.70
N THR A 119 1.10 4.91 8.40
CA THR A 119 1.67 6.17 7.90
C THR A 119 0.64 7.30 7.96
N ILE A 120 -0.63 7.00 7.63
CA ILE A 120 -1.78 7.89 7.85
C ILE A 120 -1.82 8.35 9.32
N GLN A 121 -1.58 7.43 10.26
CA GLN A 121 -1.56 7.76 11.68
C GLN A 121 -0.45 8.75 12.07
N LYS A 122 0.65 8.80 11.33
CA LYS A 122 1.80 9.67 11.61
C LYS A 122 1.74 11.00 10.85
N GLN A 123 1.24 10.99 9.62
CA GLN A 123 1.33 12.13 8.69
C GLN A 123 -0.04 12.65 8.22
N GLY A 124 -1.13 11.98 8.60
CA GLY A 124 -2.49 12.33 8.20
C GLY A 124 -2.89 11.71 6.85
N VAL A 125 -4.20 11.54 6.67
CA VAL A 125 -4.79 10.84 5.52
C VAL A 125 -4.41 11.51 4.19
N VAL A 126 -4.59 12.83 4.11
CA VAL A 126 -4.43 13.58 2.86
C VAL A 126 -2.99 13.52 2.37
N ILE A 127 -2.02 13.77 3.26
CA ILE A 127 -0.59 13.76 2.91
C ILE A 127 -0.14 12.36 2.49
N THR A 128 -0.48 11.33 3.26
CA THR A 128 -0.09 9.95 2.92
C THR A 128 -0.70 9.51 1.59
N LEU A 129 -2.01 9.65 1.40
CA LEU A 129 -2.66 9.17 0.19
C LEU A 129 -2.21 9.92 -1.08
N SER A 130 -2.09 11.25 -1.00
CA SER A 130 -1.65 12.06 -2.15
C SER A 130 -0.21 11.75 -2.56
N THR A 131 0.72 11.68 -1.61
CA THR A 131 2.13 11.41 -1.92
C THR A 131 2.35 9.97 -2.39
N THR A 132 1.65 9.00 -1.80
CA THR A 132 1.66 7.62 -2.28
C THR A 132 1.09 7.53 -3.69
N MET A 133 -0.07 8.14 -3.98
CA MET A 133 -0.64 8.15 -5.34
C MET A 133 0.26 8.82 -6.37
N LEU A 134 0.87 9.95 -6.01
CA LEU A 134 1.81 10.65 -6.88
C LEU A 134 2.99 9.73 -7.23
N LEU A 135 3.63 9.12 -6.23
CA LEU A 135 4.76 8.24 -6.48
C LEU A 135 4.38 6.97 -7.21
N THR A 136 3.21 6.39 -6.90
CA THR A 136 2.63 5.26 -7.64
C THR A 136 2.40 5.59 -9.11
N CYS A 137 1.92 6.79 -9.42
CA CYS A 137 1.73 7.23 -10.80
C CYS A 137 3.07 7.35 -11.53
N ILE A 138 4.09 7.93 -10.89
CA ILE A 138 5.44 8.04 -11.48
C ILE A 138 6.07 6.66 -11.70
N THR A 139 6.00 5.77 -10.71
CA THR A 139 6.53 4.40 -10.84
C THR A 139 5.80 3.64 -11.94
N TYR A 140 4.48 3.77 -12.04
CA TYR A 140 3.69 3.16 -13.09
C TYR A 140 4.08 3.64 -14.49
N VAL A 141 4.26 4.96 -14.69
CA VAL A 141 4.72 5.50 -15.99
C VAL A 141 6.09 4.93 -16.39
N ILE A 142 7.01 4.78 -15.44
CA ILE A 142 8.33 4.17 -15.70
C ILE A 142 8.19 2.69 -16.09
N LEU A 143 7.31 1.95 -15.40
CA LEU A 143 7.04 0.54 -15.73
C LEU A 143 6.39 0.39 -17.10
N PHE A 144 5.43 1.25 -17.43
CA PHE A 144 4.78 1.28 -18.73
C PHE A 144 5.80 1.52 -19.86
N LEU A 145 6.71 2.47 -19.68
CA LEU A 145 7.81 2.71 -20.63
C LEU A 145 8.76 1.51 -20.76
N TYR A 146 9.08 0.85 -19.65
CA TYR A 146 9.92 -0.35 -19.65
C TYR A 146 9.26 -1.53 -20.39
N SER A 147 7.95 -1.72 -20.18
CA SER A 147 7.16 -2.75 -20.85
C SER A 147 7.00 -2.46 -22.34
N PHE A 148 6.92 -1.20 -22.76
CA PHE A 148 6.83 -0.82 -24.17
C PHE A 148 8.12 -1.06 -24.98
N ILE A 149 9.28 -1.06 -24.31
CA ILE A 149 10.59 -1.21 -24.96
C ILE A 149 10.99 -2.69 -25.16
N ASN A 150 10.47 -3.60 -24.33
CA ASN A 150 10.75 -5.04 -24.40
C ASN A 150 9.66 -5.81 -25.13
#